data_AF-A0A929G5V6-F1
#
_entry.id   AF-A0A929G5V6-F1
#
_cell.length_a   1.000
_cell.length_b   1.000
_cell.length_c   1.000
_cell.angle_alpha   90.00
_cell.angle_beta   90.00
_cell.angle_gamma   90.00
#
_symmetry.space_group_name_H-M   'P 1'
#
loop_
_entity.id
_entity.type
_entity.pdbx_description
1 polymer ?
#
loop_
_entity_poly.entity_id
_entity_poly.type
_entity_poly.pdbx_seq_one_letter_code
_entity_poly.pdbx_strand_id
1 'polypeptide(L)'
;PQDVRHIVFTHLHLDHAGGMRDFPNANIHIFKGEFESAMSPRGLVERGCDSAHWAHNPKWVLHDRVDGEWFGFPRLRVLGGNTPDIYLIPLPGHTRGHCGVAIASDHGWLFNCGDAASPFHKEVDPHGYPRDMQPLNILPGWVSRRLIGPHVPDLRRLIQEHGDEINMFSSHDIYSFEKNLEREITSPLVEV
;
A
#
# COMPACT_ATOMS: atom_id res chain seq x y z
N PRO A 1 -16.36 -12.62 -6.74
CA PRO A 1 -15.10 -13.20 -6.18
C PRO A 1 -14.38 -14.17 -7.12
N GLN A 2 -15.13 -14.99 -7.86
CA GLN A 2 -14.62 -16.04 -8.74
C GLN A 2 -13.82 -15.52 -9.94
N ASP A 3 -13.91 -14.23 -10.28
CA ASP A 3 -13.17 -13.62 -11.40
C ASP A 3 -11.83 -13.03 -10.99
N VAL A 4 -11.60 -12.82 -9.69
CA VAL A 4 -10.33 -12.31 -9.18
C VAL A 4 -9.25 -13.38 -9.34
N ARG A 5 -8.16 -13.04 -10.03
CA ARG A 5 -7.02 -13.94 -10.32
C ARG A 5 -5.77 -13.58 -9.53
N HIS A 6 -5.64 -12.32 -9.13
CA HIS A 6 -4.46 -11.77 -8.47
C HIS A 6 -4.90 -10.84 -7.34
N ILE A 7 -4.26 -10.98 -6.18
CA ILE A 7 -4.40 -10.06 -5.06
C ILE A 7 -2.98 -9.66 -4.67
N VAL A 8 -2.74 -8.36 -4.52
CA VAL A 8 -1.43 -7.81 -4.16
C VAL A 8 -1.57 -7.12 -2.81
N PHE A 9 -0.80 -7.56 -1.81
CA PHE A 9 -0.85 -6.99 -0.47
C PHE A 9 0.27 -5.98 -0.23
N THR A 10 -0.07 -4.89 0.45
CA THR A 10 0.91 -3.97 1.07
C THR A 10 1.56 -4.65 2.27
N HIS A 11 0.74 -5.25 3.14
CA HIS A 11 1.11 -6.05 4.30
C HIS A 11 -0.05 -6.95 4.78
N LEU A 12 0.17 -7.77 5.82
CA LEU A 12 -0.77 -8.83 6.26
C LEU A 12 -1.50 -8.57 7.58
N HIS A 13 -1.61 -7.32 8.03
CA HIS A 13 -2.42 -7.01 9.21
C HIS A 13 -3.90 -7.35 9.00
N LEU A 14 -4.61 -7.52 10.13
CA LEU A 14 -6.00 -7.96 10.20
C LEU A 14 -6.92 -7.20 9.23
N ASP A 15 -6.80 -5.87 9.22
CA ASP A 15 -7.59 -4.93 8.43
C ASP A 15 -7.26 -4.94 6.93
N HIS A 16 -6.15 -5.53 6.53
CA HIS A 16 -5.74 -5.68 5.13
C HIS A 16 -6.03 -7.08 4.61
N ALA A 17 -5.68 -8.12 5.38
CA ALA A 17 -5.74 -9.51 4.94
C ALA A 17 -7.07 -10.24 5.23
N GLY A 18 -8.04 -9.58 5.89
CA GLY A 18 -9.30 -10.22 6.35
C GLY A 18 -10.11 -10.92 5.26
N GLY A 19 -10.17 -10.36 4.05
CA GLY A 19 -10.93 -10.92 2.94
C GLY A 19 -10.21 -12.04 2.16
N MET A 20 -8.97 -12.39 2.51
CA MET A 20 -8.14 -13.30 1.70
C MET A 20 -8.82 -14.65 1.41
N ARG A 21 -9.54 -15.20 2.40
CA ARG A 21 -10.25 -16.48 2.29
C ARG A 21 -11.37 -16.50 1.25
N ASP A 22 -11.92 -15.34 0.89
CA ASP A 22 -13.04 -15.22 -0.04
C ASP A 22 -12.62 -15.40 -1.51
N PHE A 23 -11.30 -15.48 -1.77
CA PHE A 23 -10.71 -15.57 -3.11
C PHE A 23 -9.81 -16.82 -3.27
N PRO A 24 -10.36 -18.04 -3.13
CA PRO A 24 -9.56 -19.28 -3.11
C PRO A 24 -8.82 -19.58 -4.43
N ASN A 25 -9.24 -18.94 -5.53
CA ASN A 25 -8.63 -19.12 -6.84
C ASN A 25 -7.49 -18.14 -7.14
N ALA A 26 -7.37 -17.06 -6.38
CA ALA A 26 -6.41 -15.98 -6.63
C ALA A 26 -4.98 -16.37 -6.25
N ASN A 27 -4.02 -15.85 -7.01
CA ASN A 27 -2.62 -15.81 -6.62
C ASN A 27 -2.42 -14.63 -5.67
N ILE A 28 -1.82 -14.90 -4.51
CA ILE A 28 -1.55 -13.91 -3.47
C ILE A 28 -0.12 -13.43 -3.62
N HIS A 29 0.04 -12.26 -4.23
CA HIS A 29 1.33 -11.61 -4.43
C HIS A 29 1.72 -10.82 -3.20
N ILE A 30 2.93 -11.08 -2.71
CA ILE A 30 3.44 -10.36 -1.55
C ILE A 30 4.97 -10.30 -1.54
N PHE A 31 5.52 -9.26 -0.92
CA PHE A 31 6.95 -9.19 -0.67
C PHE A 31 7.36 -10.28 0.31
N LYS A 32 8.45 -11.00 0.02
CA LYS A 32 8.93 -12.10 0.85
C LYS A 32 9.26 -11.65 2.27
N GLY A 33 9.80 -10.44 2.44
CA GLY A 33 10.07 -9.88 3.76
C GLY A 33 8.80 -9.74 4.62
N GLU A 34 7.64 -9.54 3.99
CA GLU A 34 6.36 -9.42 4.70
C GLU A 34 5.79 -10.78 5.06
N PHE A 35 5.88 -11.73 4.13
CA PHE A 35 5.55 -13.11 4.42
C PHE A 35 6.36 -13.62 5.63
N GLU A 36 7.67 -13.40 5.64
CA GLU A 36 8.53 -13.75 6.78
C GLU A 36 8.17 -12.96 8.06
N SER A 37 7.72 -11.72 7.93
CA SER A 37 7.26 -10.90 9.05
C SER A 37 6.01 -11.48 9.71
N ALA A 38 5.01 -11.84 8.90
CA ALA A 38 3.75 -12.40 9.38
C ALA A 38 3.91 -13.82 9.94
N MET A 39 4.79 -14.65 9.37
CA MET A 39 5.01 -16.02 9.84
C MET A 39 5.92 -16.09 11.07
N SER A 40 6.74 -15.06 11.32
CA SER A 40 7.64 -15.00 12.48
C SER A 40 7.71 -13.58 13.05
N PRO A 41 6.65 -13.12 13.74
CA PRO A 41 6.53 -11.74 14.20
C PRO A 41 7.47 -11.47 15.39
N ARG A 42 8.22 -10.37 15.33
CA ARG A 42 9.23 -9.98 16.33
C ARG A 42 8.74 -8.91 17.31
N GLY A 43 7.63 -8.24 17.01
CA GLY A 43 7.12 -7.11 17.79
C GLY A 43 5.59 -7.07 17.84
N LEU A 44 5.04 -6.14 18.62
CA LEU A 44 3.59 -6.00 18.79
C LEU A 44 2.88 -5.64 17.49
N VAL A 45 3.47 -4.76 16.67
CA VAL A 45 2.89 -4.36 15.38
C VAL A 45 2.77 -5.56 14.45
N GLU A 46 3.84 -6.34 14.25
CA GLU A 46 3.83 -7.55 13.42
C GLU A 46 2.87 -8.64 13.94
N ARG A 47 2.42 -8.58 15.20
CA ARG A 47 1.39 -9.48 15.75
C ARG A 47 -0.03 -9.01 15.43
N GLY A 48 -0.19 -7.90 14.71
CA GLY A 48 -1.47 -7.43 14.19
C GLY A 48 -2.04 -8.30 13.08
N CYS A 49 -1.33 -9.33 12.63
CA CYS A 49 -1.81 -10.30 11.66
C CYS A 49 -2.61 -11.44 12.33
N ASP A 50 -3.62 -11.98 11.64
CA ASP A 50 -4.35 -13.17 12.07
C ASP A 50 -4.04 -14.37 11.17
N SER A 51 -3.38 -15.38 11.73
CA SER A 51 -3.04 -16.62 11.02
C SER A 51 -4.24 -17.37 10.46
N ALA A 52 -5.45 -17.16 11.00
CA ALA A 52 -6.68 -17.72 10.46
C ALA A 52 -6.95 -17.26 9.02
N HIS A 53 -6.49 -16.05 8.64
CA HIS A 53 -6.69 -15.50 7.30
C HIS A 53 -6.02 -16.34 6.20
N TRP A 54 -4.90 -17.01 6.51
CA TRP A 54 -4.18 -17.87 5.55
C TRP A 54 -4.09 -19.34 5.97
N ALA A 55 -4.84 -19.77 6.97
CA ALA A 55 -4.91 -21.17 7.40
C ALA A 55 -5.39 -22.13 6.29
N HIS A 56 -6.08 -21.60 5.28
CA HIS A 56 -6.52 -22.34 4.09
C HIS A 56 -5.42 -22.53 3.02
N ASN A 57 -4.17 -22.13 3.34
CA ASN A 57 -2.99 -22.26 2.48
C ASN A 57 -3.19 -21.66 1.07
N PRO A 58 -3.33 -20.33 0.95
CA PRO A 58 -3.54 -19.66 -0.33
C PRO A 58 -2.34 -19.84 -1.27
N LYS A 59 -2.56 -19.53 -2.55
CA LYS A 59 -1.53 -19.62 -3.59
C LYS A 59 -0.55 -18.45 -3.50
N TRP A 60 0.42 -18.56 -2.61
CA TRP A 60 1.45 -17.54 -2.42
C TRP A 60 2.33 -17.38 -3.66
N VAL A 61 2.54 -16.12 -4.06
CA VAL A 61 3.55 -15.70 -5.04
C VAL A 61 4.46 -14.70 -4.32
N LEU A 62 5.62 -15.20 -3.90
CA LEU A 62 6.58 -14.42 -3.12
C LEU A 62 7.53 -13.67 -4.04
N HIS A 63 7.62 -12.35 -3.85
CA HIS A 63 8.55 -11.48 -4.55
C HIS A 63 9.73 -11.15 -3.65
N ASP A 64 10.96 -11.46 -4.08
CA ASP A 64 12.15 -11.30 -3.23
C ASP A 64 13.35 -10.61 -3.91
N ARG A 65 13.18 -10.21 -5.17
CA ARG A 65 14.25 -9.56 -5.94
C ARG A 65 13.78 -8.22 -6.49
N VAL A 66 14.46 -7.17 -6.07
CA VAL A 66 14.38 -5.84 -6.71
C VAL A 66 14.84 -5.98 -8.16
N ASP A 67 14.01 -5.54 -9.10
CA ASP A 67 14.23 -5.68 -10.54
C ASP A 67 14.23 -4.34 -11.28
N GLY A 68 14.26 -3.23 -10.54
CA GLY A 68 14.46 -1.89 -11.08
C GLY A 68 14.13 -0.81 -10.06
N GLU A 69 13.93 0.39 -10.58
CA GLU A 69 13.53 1.56 -9.80
C GLU A 69 12.21 2.14 -10.32
N TRP A 70 11.47 2.81 -9.44
CA TRP A 70 10.24 3.54 -9.70
C TRP A 70 10.30 4.87 -8.94
N PHE A 71 10.48 5.98 -9.67
CA PHE A 71 10.65 7.33 -9.11
C PHE A 71 11.63 7.41 -7.93
N GLY A 72 12.80 6.78 -8.06
CA GLY A 72 13.84 6.77 -7.03
C GLY A 72 13.64 5.74 -5.90
N PHE A 73 12.55 4.98 -5.92
CA PHE A 73 12.33 3.86 -5.01
C PHE A 73 12.70 2.52 -5.69
N PRO A 74 13.23 1.53 -4.95
CA PRO A 74 13.36 0.18 -5.48
C PRO A 74 11.97 -0.38 -5.83
N ARG A 75 11.87 -1.12 -6.93
CA ARG A 75 10.63 -1.81 -7.32
C ARG A 75 10.83 -3.32 -7.48
N LEU A 76 9.74 -4.06 -7.27
CA LEU A 76 9.59 -5.45 -7.67
C LEU A 76 8.38 -5.56 -8.61
N ARG A 77 8.56 -6.09 -9.82
CA ARG A 77 7.45 -6.35 -10.75
C ARG A 77 6.54 -7.45 -10.23
N VAL A 78 5.26 -7.15 -10.09
CA VAL A 78 4.20 -8.10 -9.76
C VAL A 78 3.51 -8.61 -11.02
N LEU A 79 3.01 -7.69 -11.84
CA LEU A 79 2.35 -7.96 -13.13
C LEU A 79 2.84 -6.96 -14.20
N GLY A 80 2.61 -7.28 -15.46
CA GLY A 80 2.97 -6.46 -16.62
C GLY A 80 2.80 -7.19 -17.95
N GLY A 81 3.08 -6.50 -19.06
CA GLY A 81 2.93 -7.05 -20.41
C GLY A 81 1.51 -6.83 -20.95
N ASN A 82 0.67 -7.87 -20.89
CA ASN A 82 -0.74 -7.78 -21.33
C ASN A 82 -1.67 -7.21 -20.24
N THR A 83 -1.13 -6.88 -19.08
CA THR A 83 -1.83 -6.22 -17.98
C THR A 83 -1.11 -4.91 -17.67
N PRO A 84 -1.76 -3.97 -16.97
CA PRO A 84 -1.06 -2.85 -16.38
C PRO A 84 0.17 -3.30 -15.58
N ASP A 85 1.21 -2.48 -15.62
CA ASP A 85 2.38 -2.69 -14.79
C ASP A 85 2.00 -2.48 -13.32
N ILE A 86 2.24 -3.49 -12.50
CA ILE A 86 2.01 -3.42 -11.05
C ILE A 86 3.31 -3.71 -10.33
N TYR A 87 3.69 -2.81 -9.42
CA TYR A 87 4.91 -2.89 -8.65
C TYR A 87 4.64 -2.95 -7.15
N LEU A 88 5.43 -3.77 -6.45
CA LEU A 88 5.65 -3.61 -5.01
C LEU A 88 6.82 -2.64 -4.83
N ILE A 89 6.60 -1.63 -3.99
CA ILE A 89 7.60 -0.63 -3.61
C ILE A 89 7.94 -0.86 -2.13
N PRO A 90 9.11 -1.44 -1.81
CA PRO A 90 9.50 -1.70 -0.43
C PRO A 90 9.52 -0.43 0.42
N LEU A 91 8.70 -0.41 1.46
CA LEU A 91 8.59 0.67 2.43
C LEU A 91 8.64 0.09 3.85
N PRO A 92 9.75 -0.59 4.24
CA PRO A 92 9.85 -1.26 5.52
C PRO A 92 9.76 -0.27 6.69
N GLY A 93 9.01 -0.62 7.72
CA GLY A 93 8.68 0.30 8.80
C GLY A 93 7.56 -0.26 9.66
N HIS A 94 6.32 -0.03 9.22
CA HIS A 94 5.12 -0.55 9.85
C HIS A 94 5.21 -2.06 10.15
N THR A 95 5.59 -2.82 9.14
CA THR A 95 6.15 -4.17 9.29
C THR A 95 7.52 -4.21 8.62
N ARG A 96 8.32 -5.25 8.90
CA ARG A 96 9.63 -5.43 8.25
C ARG A 96 9.54 -5.58 6.73
N GLY A 97 8.41 -6.05 6.21
CA GLY A 97 8.20 -6.27 4.79
C GLY A 97 7.15 -5.36 4.15
N HIS A 98 6.65 -4.37 4.87
CA HIS A 98 5.64 -3.47 4.35
C HIS A 98 6.04 -2.88 2.98
N CYS A 99 5.11 -2.88 2.04
CA CYS A 99 5.28 -2.31 0.71
C CYS A 99 4.13 -1.35 0.37
N GLY A 100 4.44 -0.35 -0.45
CA GLY A 100 3.42 0.30 -1.26
C GLY A 100 3.14 -0.50 -2.54
N VAL A 101 1.99 -0.26 -3.16
CA VAL A 101 1.59 -0.87 -4.44
C VAL A 101 1.39 0.25 -5.47
N ALA A 102 2.22 0.24 -6.51
CA ALA A 102 2.11 1.17 -7.64
C ALA A 102 1.48 0.46 -8.85
N ILE A 103 0.54 1.12 -9.52
CA ILE A 103 -0.21 0.58 -10.66
C ILE A 103 -0.16 1.62 -11.79
N ALA A 104 0.32 1.20 -12.96
CA ALA A 104 0.30 2.02 -14.15
C ALA A 104 -1.14 2.23 -14.65
N SER A 105 -1.43 3.41 -15.16
CA SER A 105 -2.72 3.79 -15.75
C SER A 105 -2.50 4.71 -16.95
N ASP A 106 -3.57 4.99 -17.70
CA ASP A 106 -3.53 5.91 -18.85
C ASP A 106 -3.22 7.38 -18.44
N HIS A 107 -3.32 7.68 -17.15
CA HIS A 107 -3.12 9.02 -16.58
C HIS A 107 -1.92 9.07 -15.61
N GLY A 108 -0.95 8.19 -15.78
CA GLY A 108 0.21 8.09 -14.90
C GLY A 108 0.06 6.93 -13.92
N TRP A 109 0.43 7.14 -12.66
CA TRP A 109 0.49 6.07 -11.65
C TRP A 109 -0.54 6.27 -10.55
N LEU A 110 -1.21 5.18 -10.18
CA LEU A 110 -1.88 5.07 -8.90
C LEU A 110 -0.89 4.47 -7.89
N PHE A 111 -0.76 5.07 -6.71
CA PHE A 111 0.15 4.56 -5.69
C PHE A 111 -0.51 4.49 -4.32
N ASN A 112 -0.83 3.26 -3.90
CA ASN A 112 -1.24 3.00 -2.52
C ASN A 112 0.01 2.79 -1.67
N CYS A 113 0.37 3.75 -0.81
CA CYS A 113 1.53 3.60 0.06
C CYS A 113 1.27 2.73 1.30
N GLY A 114 0.08 2.13 1.44
CA GLY A 114 -0.32 1.34 2.60
C GLY A 114 -0.21 2.13 3.90
N ASP A 115 0.32 1.49 4.93
CA ASP A 115 0.46 2.03 6.28
C ASP A 115 1.84 2.70 6.50
N ALA A 116 2.57 2.99 5.42
CA ALA A 116 3.81 3.77 5.47
C ALA A 116 3.55 5.27 5.74
N ALA A 117 2.29 5.72 5.71
CA ALA A 117 1.87 7.07 6.04
C ALA A 117 0.44 7.08 6.61
N SER A 118 0.18 7.89 7.63
CA SER A 118 -1.17 8.15 8.18
C SER A 118 -1.19 9.45 9.00
N PRO A 119 -2.16 10.37 8.77
CA PRO A 119 -2.69 10.81 7.48
C PRO A 119 -1.69 11.67 6.69
N PHE A 120 -1.89 11.75 5.38
CA PHE A 120 -1.30 12.76 4.50
C PHE A 120 -1.94 14.13 4.73
N HIS A 121 -1.84 14.72 5.92
CA HIS A 121 -2.33 16.08 6.09
C HIS A 121 -1.40 17.06 6.80
N LYS A 122 -1.26 18.21 6.12
CA LYS A 122 -0.34 19.36 6.23
C LYS A 122 1.08 19.28 5.68
N GLU A 123 1.75 18.14 5.69
CA GLU A 123 3.18 18.13 5.30
C GLU A 123 3.45 17.58 3.89
N VAL A 124 2.40 17.11 3.18
CA VAL A 124 2.52 16.47 1.85
C VAL A 124 1.58 17.07 0.80
N ASP A 125 0.59 17.86 1.23
CA ASP A 125 -0.36 18.52 0.33
C ASP A 125 0.02 20.00 0.15
N PRO A 126 0.44 20.43 -1.06
CA PRO A 126 0.72 21.83 -1.35
C PRO A 126 -0.54 22.73 -1.33
N HIS A 127 -1.76 22.18 -1.23
CA HIS A 127 -3.03 22.92 -1.30
C HIS A 127 -3.74 23.17 0.04
N GLY A 128 -3.21 22.68 1.16
CA GLY A 128 -3.53 23.17 2.51
C GLY A 128 -4.94 22.85 3.04
N TYR A 129 -5.03 21.86 3.93
CA TYR A 129 -6.28 21.53 4.65
C TYR A 129 -6.06 21.28 6.17
N PRO A 130 -7.12 21.31 7.01
CA PRO A 130 -7.06 21.59 8.46
C PRO A 130 -6.42 20.50 9.34
N ARG A 131 -6.16 20.84 10.62
CA ARG A 131 -5.19 20.19 11.52
C ARG A 131 -5.81 19.17 12.49
N ASP A 132 -7.13 19.02 12.49
CA ASP A 132 -7.92 18.68 13.68
C ASP A 132 -8.56 17.29 13.66
N MET A 133 -8.29 16.47 12.65
CA MET A 133 -8.87 15.14 12.56
C MET A 133 -7.81 14.08 12.25
N GLN A 134 -7.18 13.50 13.31
CA GLN A 134 -6.81 12.07 13.41
C GLN A 134 -5.88 11.73 14.61
N PRO A 135 -6.00 10.52 15.21
CA PRO A 135 -5.37 10.15 16.48
C PRO A 135 -3.86 9.85 16.44
N LEU A 136 -3.21 9.73 15.27
CA LEU A 136 -1.74 9.57 15.22
C LEU A 136 -0.97 10.90 15.21
N ASN A 137 -1.61 12.02 14.82
CA ASN A 137 -1.00 13.35 14.80
C ASN A 137 -0.83 13.96 16.20
N ILE A 138 -1.38 13.32 17.23
CA ILE A 138 -1.16 13.67 18.65
C ILE A 138 0.03 12.92 19.27
N LEU A 139 0.63 11.96 18.55
CA LEU A 139 1.77 11.20 19.05
C LEU A 139 3.09 11.94 18.78
N PRO A 140 4.10 11.81 19.66
CA PRO A 140 5.45 12.30 19.38
C PRO A 140 6.00 11.69 18.08
N GLY A 141 6.67 12.47 17.24
CA GLY A 141 7.12 12.00 15.91
C GLY A 141 8.01 10.75 15.91
N TRP A 142 8.75 10.48 17.00
CA TRP A 142 9.52 9.24 17.15
C TRP A 142 8.62 8.00 17.35
N VAL A 143 7.45 8.16 18.00
CA VAL A 143 6.42 7.11 18.14
C VAL A 143 5.79 6.86 16.77
N SER A 144 5.39 7.92 16.07
CA SER A 144 4.82 7.79 14.72
C SER A 144 5.80 7.10 13.78
N ARG A 145 7.09 7.49 13.77
CA ARG A 145 8.15 6.81 13.00
C ARG A 145 8.34 5.34 13.39
N ARG A 146 8.13 4.98 14.66
CA ARG A 146 8.18 3.59 15.13
C ARG A 146 6.99 2.77 14.59
N LEU A 147 5.83 3.41 14.40
CA LEU A 147 4.58 2.76 13.98
C LEU A 147 4.41 2.68 12.46
N ILE A 148 4.79 3.71 11.70
CA ILE A 148 4.58 3.79 10.25
C ILE A 148 5.87 3.56 9.45
N GLY A 149 7.03 3.81 10.08
CA GLY A 149 8.33 3.73 9.44
C GLY A 149 8.96 5.09 9.09
N PRO A 150 10.09 5.05 8.38
CA PRO A 150 10.91 6.23 8.11
C PRO A 150 10.56 6.99 6.82
N HIS A 151 9.66 6.46 5.98
CA HIS A 151 9.54 6.87 4.56
C HIS A 151 8.72 8.13 4.31
N VAL A 152 8.07 8.68 5.33
CA VAL A 152 7.22 9.87 5.18
C VAL A 152 7.93 11.06 4.50
N PRO A 153 9.20 11.42 4.80
CA PRO A 153 9.91 12.48 4.09
C PRO A 153 10.16 12.19 2.61
N ASP A 154 10.36 10.93 2.24
CA ASP A 154 10.63 10.55 0.85
C ASP A 154 9.33 10.46 0.04
N LEU A 155 8.26 9.94 0.64
CA LEU A 155 6.91 9.98 0.06
C LEU A 155 6.42 11.42 -0.16
N ARG A 156 6.84 12.36 0.69
CA ARG A 156 6.58 13.79 0.47
C ARG A 156 7.27 14.33 -0.75
N ARG A 157 8.56 14.07 -0.84
CA ARG A 157 9.38 14.51 -1.96
C ARG A 157 8.82 13.96 -3.26
N LEU A 158 8.41 12.69 -3.27
CA LEU A 158 7.77 12.03 -4.41
C LEU A 158 6.56 12.83 -4.92
N ILE A 159 5.63 13.23 -4.06
CA ILE A 159 4.45 13.98 -4.50
C ILE A 159 4.74 15.45 -4.81
N GLN A 160 5.73 16.05 -4.14
CA GLN A 160 6.17 17.41 -4.50
C GLN A 160 6.81 17.47 -5.88
N GLU A 161 7.55 16.43 -6.26
CA GLU A 161 8.29 16.36 -7.53
C GLU A 161 7.46 15.75 -8.67
N HIS A 162 6.56 14.80 -8.36
CA HIS A 162 5.84 13.97 -9.34
C HIS A 162 4.33 13.91 -9.11
N GLY A 163 3.75 14.87 -8.39
CA GLY A 163 2.31 14.89 -8.09
C GLY A 163 1.39 14.98 -9.32
N ASP A 164 1.91 15.45 -10.46
CA ASP A 164 1.20 15.47 -11.74
C ASP A 164 1.21 14.10 -12.44
N GLU A 165 2.14 13.21 -12.07
CA GLU A 165 2.30 11.87 -12.64
C GLU A 165 1.79 10.76 -11.69
N ILE A 166 1.65 11.05 -10.39
CA ILE A 166 1.35 10.07 -9.34
C ILE A 166 0.15 10.53 -8.51
N ASN A 167 -0.93 9.76 -8.58
CA ASN A 167 -2.02 9.83 -7.62
C ASN A 167 -1.72 8.90 -6.43
N MET A 168 -1.13 9.45 -5.37
CA MET A 168 -0.79 8.71 -4.16
C MET A 168 -1.89 8.81 -3.10
N PHE A 169 -2.13 7.71 -2.39
CA PHE A 169 -3.05 7.62 -1.25
C PHE A 169 -2.56 6.61 -0.21
N SER A 170 -3.06 6.72 1.02
CA SER A 170 -2.82 5.78 2.12
C SER A 170 -4.07 4.95 2.38
N SER A 171 -3.89 3.73 2.92
CA SER A 171 -4.97 2.83 3.31
C SER A 171 -5.90 3.40 4.41
N HIS A 172 -5.40 4.32 5.23
CA HIS A 172 -6.12 4.89 6.37
C HIS A 172 -6.25 6.42 6.27
N ASP A 173 -6.56 6.93 5.08
CA ASP A 173 -6.79 8.35 4.83
C ASP A 173 -8.18 8.62 4.24
N ILE A 174 -9.09 9.10 5.09
CA ILE A 174 -10.49 9.37 4.71
C ILE A 174 -10.62 10.43 3.61
N TYR A 175 -9.70 11.38 3.53
CA TYR A 175 -9.75 12.44 2.51
C TYR A 175 -9.32 11.92 1.14
N SER A 176 -8.24 11.13 1.10
CA SER A 176 -7.88 10.41 -0.12
C SER A 176 -9.01 9.50 -0.59
N PHE A 177 -9.73 8.85 0.33
CA PHE A 177 -10.90 8.06 0.00
C PHE A 177 -12.02 8.90 -0.63
N GLU A 178 -12.43 10.01 0.00
CA GLU A 178 -13.47 10.91 -0.53
C GLU A 178 -13.10 11.48 -1.91
N LYS A 179 -11.85 11.96 -2.09
CA LYS A 179 -11.37 12.50 -3.36
C LYS A 179 -11.37 11.47 -4.49
N ASN A 180 -10.99 10.22 -4.21
CA ASN A 180 -10.97 9.17 -5.23
C ASN A 180 -12.38 8.67 -5.58
N LEU A 181 -13.33 8.70 -4.64
CA LEU A 181 -14.75 8.44 -4.91
C LEU A 181 -15.35 9.46 -5.89
N GLU A 182 -15.06 10.75 -5.73
CA GLU A 182 -15.55 11.80 -6.64
C GLU A 182 -15.01 11.65 -8.07
N ARG A 183 -13.78 11.15 -8.21
CA ARG A 183 -13.17 10.85 -9.53
C ARG A 183 -13.86 9.69 -10.25
N GLU A 184 -14.33 8.68 -9.51
CA GLU A 184 -15.04 7.53 -10.08
C GLU A 184 -16.46 7.91 -10.55
N ILE A 185 -17.14 8.81 -9.83
CA ILE A 185 -18.48 9.29 -10.20
C ILE A 185 -18.46 10.14 -11.48
N THR A 186 -17.32 10.76 -11.81
CA THR A 186 -17.15 11.64 -12.97
C THR A 186 -16.51 10.98 -14.19
N SER A 187 -16.01 9.74 -14.05
CA SER A 187 -15.50 8.95 -15.16
C SER A 187 -16.59 7.97 -15.62
N PRO A 188 -16.99 7.96 -16.91
CA PRO A 188 -17.92 6.95 -17.39
C PRO A 188 -17.26 5.58 -17.19
N LEU A 189 -17.92 4.71 -16.42
CA LEU A 189 -17.52 3.32 -16.24
C LEU A 189 -17.22 2.72 -17.61
N VAL A 190 -15.95 2.41 -17.86
CA VAL A 190 -15.57 1.58 -19.00
C VAL A 190 -16.05 0.17 -18.66
N GLU A 191 -17.24 -0.16 -19.15
CA GLU A 191 -17.68 -1.55 -19.26
C GLU A 191 -16.69 -2.28 -20.16
N VAL A 192 -16.02 -3.29 -19.61
CA VAL A 192 -15.27 -4.32 -20.35
C VAL A 192 -16.11 -5.58 -20.36
#